data_AF-B3RL35-F1
#
_entry.id   AF-B3RL35-F1
#
_cell.length_a   1.000
_cell.length_b   1.000
_cell.length_c   1.000
_cell.angle_alpha   90.00
_cell.angle_beta   90.00
_cell.angle_gamma   90.00
#
_symmetry.space_group_name_H-M   'P 1'
#
loop_
_entity.id
_entity.type
_entity.pdbx_description
1 polymer ?
#
loop_
_entity_poly.entity_id
_entity_poly.type
_entity_poly.pdbx_seq_one_letter_code
_entity_poly.pdbx_strand_id
1 'polypeptide(L)'
;MGDRPNRPFIEPDKIALDLCTKGWRSKGIRDEIFLQLCKQTKRNNNVDSLIKGWELFAIFLEMFPPSTKFHSYLDGYFQTNTGETIGNNKISVAEYAVYCVRRLQRSKASPKKGNNDPSLQEVIHVKNTVIEKSQFGSTVTEVMEVQKKRYPERKIPWILSTLAEIVLRMGLTTEGIFRVPGDSDAVNALKVHMDQWNKPTSALLPDCHVPASLLKLWFRELWEPLIPERF
;
A
#
# COMPACT_ATOMS: atom_id res chain seq x y z
N MET A 1 -1.68 -7.27 -19.08
CA MET A 1 -2.79 -8.26 -19.08
C MET A 1 -2.46 -9.51 -19.89
N GLY A 2 -1.76 -9.40 -21.03
CA GLY A 2 -1.34 -10.58 -21.82
C GLY A 2 -2.33 -10.96 -22.93
N ASP A 3 -3.33 -10.13 -23.19
CA ASP A 3 -4.32 -10.32 -24.26
C ASP A 3 -3.80 -9.91 -25.65
N ARG A 4 -2.60 -9.33 -25.71
CA ARG A 4 -1.92 -8.97 -26.94
C ARG A 4 -0.50 -9.50 -26.88
N PRO A 5 0.07 -9.93 -28.03
CA PRO A 5 1.47 -10.32 -28.07
C PRO A 5 2.32 -9.12 -27.61
N ASN A 6 3.15 -9.35 -26.60
CA ASN A 6 4.11 -8.35 -26.16
C ASN A 6 5.07 -8.06 -27.32
N ARG A 7 5.51 -6.80 -27.45
CA ARG A 7 6.73 -6.55 -28.21
C ARG A 7 7.83 -7.39 -27.56
N PRO A 8 8.60 -8.18 -28.35
CA PRO A 8 9.64 -9.00 -27.77
C PRO A 8 10.58 -8.10 -26.93
N PHE A 9 11.03 -8.62 -25.79
CA PHE A 9 11.97 -7.97 -24.86
C PHE A 9 11.45 -6.87 -23.92
N ILE A 10 10.15 -6.54 -23.91
CA ILE A 10 9.61 -5.59 -22.92
C ILE A 10 8.97 -6.33 -21.73
N GLU A 11 9.53 -6.13 -20.54
CA GLU A 11 9.01 -6.69 -19.30
C GLU A 11 7.65 -6.06 -18.93
N PRO A 12 6.68 -6.84 -18.42
CA PRO A 12 5.35 -6.33 -18.06
C PRO A 12 5.38 -5.12 -17.11
N ASP A 13 6.29 -5.14 -16.13
CA ASP A 13 6.39 -4.08 -15.12
C ASP A 13 6.89 -2.76 -15.75
N LYS A 14 7.71 -2.82 -16.80
CA LYS A 14 8.12 -1.64 -17.58
C LYS A 14 6.95 -1.06 -18.40
N ILE A 15 6.04 -1.91 -18.87
CA ILE A 15 4.82 -1.45 -19.55
C ILE A 15 3.89 -0.75 -18.55
N ALA A 16 3.71 -1.34 -17.35
CA ALA A 16 2.95 -0.71 -16.28
C ALA A 16 3.55 0.65 -15.89
N LEU A 17 4.88 0.75 -15.79
CA LEU A 17 5.59 1.99 -15.51
C LEU A 17 5.36 3.07 -16.56
N ASP A 18 5.40 2.74 -17.85
CA ASP A 18 5.13 3.69 -18.93
C ASP A 18 3.71 4.27 -18.83
N LEU A 19 2.72 3.41 -18.58
CA LEU A 19 1.33 3.84 -18.37
C LEU A 19 1.18 4.70 -17.10
N CYS A 20 1.84 4.33 -16.01
CA CYS A 20 1.89 5.13 -14.78
C CYS A 20 2.43 6.53 -15.06
N THR A 21 3.56 6.60 -15.76
CA THR A 21 4.25 7.87 -16.09
C THR A 21 3.36 8.76 -16.95
N LYS A 22 2.64 8.19 -17.91
CA LYS A 22 1.66 8.92 -18.73
C LYS A 22 0.53 9.51 -17.87
N GLY A 23 -0.13 8.71 -17.04
CA GLY A 23 -1.23 9.18 -16.18
C GLY A 23 -0.76 10.14 -15.08
N TRP A 24 0.47 9.96 -14.61
CA TRP A 24 1.14 10.86 -13.68
C TRP A 24 1.29 12.26 -14.29
N ARG A 25 1.95 12.35 -15.44
CA ARG A 25 2.28 13.61 -16.14
C ARG A 25 1.07 14.29 -16.77
N SER A 26 0.05 13.53 -17.20
CA SER A 26 -1.13 14.08 -17.87
C SER A 26 -2.42 13.76 -17.12
N LYS A 27 -2.99 14.76 -16.45
CA LYS A 27 -4.27 14.62 -15.72
C LYS A 27 -5.43 14.24 -16.65
N GLY A 28 -5.41 14.70 -17.90
CA GLY A 28 -6.51 14.52 -18.86
C GLY A 28 -6.74 13.08 -19.32
N ILE A 29 -5.78 12.17 -19.08
CA ILE A 29 -5.89 10.76 -19.50
C ILE A 29 -6.14 9.80 -18.34
N ARG A 30 -6.18 10.28 -17.09
CA ARG A 30 -6.29 9.42 -15.90
C ARG A 30 -7.57 8.61 -15.89
N ASP A 31 -8.70 9.28 -16.13
CA ASP A 31 -10.01 8.62 -16.18
C ASP A 31 -10.09 7.63 -17.35
N GLU A 32 -9.50 7.97 -18.50
CA GLU A 32 -9.43 7.06 -19.66
C GLU A 32 -8.63 5.79 -19.34
N ILE A 33 -7.51 5.90 -18.62
CA ILE A 33 -6.74 4.74 -18.16
C ILE A 33 -7.59 3.81 -17.29
N PHE A 34 -8.31 4.37 -16.31
CA PHE A 34 -9.19 3.59 -15.44
C PHE A 34 -10.39 2.99 -16.20
N LEU A 35 -11.00 3.77 -17.09
CA LEU A 35 -12.12 3.31 -17.94
C LEU A 35 -11.70 2.15 -18.85
N GLN A 36 -10.51 2.22 -19.45
CA GLN A 36 -9.98 1.13 -20.27
C GLN A 36 -9.78 -0.14 -19.42
N LEU A 37 -9.27 -0.02 -18.19
CA LEU A 37 -9.20 -1.16 -17.28
C LEU A 37 -10.59 -1.71 -16.96
N CYS A 38 -11.56 -0.87 -16.58
CA CYS A 38 -12.94 -1.31 -16.31
C CYS A 38 -13.52 -2.09 -17.50
N LYS A 39 -13.26 -1.63 -18.72
CA LYS A 39 -13.67 -2.31 -19.94
C LYS A 39 -13.00 -3.68 -20.10
N GLN A 40 -11.70 -3.78 -19.84
CA GLN A 40 -10.93 -5.01 -20.01
C GLN A 40 -11.15 -6.03 -18.89
N THR A 41 -11.61 -5.61 -17.71
CA THR A 41 -11.92 -6.51 -16.59
C THR A 41 -13.39 -6.93 -16.56
N LYS A 42 -14.31 -6.12 -17.10
CA LYS A 42 -15.74 -6.46 -17.16
C LYS A 42 -16.00 -7.62 -18.13
N ARG A 43 -16.59 -8.70 -17.60
CA ARG A 43 -16.91 -9.93 -18.36
C ARG A 43 -15.69 -10.56 -19.04
N ASN A 44 -14.53 -10.50 -18.37
CA ASN A 44 -13.32 -11.15 -18.84
C ASN A 44 -13.25 -12.57 -18.28
N ASN A 45 -13.33 -13.56 -19.18
CA ASN A 45 -13.31 -14.98 -18.81
C ASN A 45 -11.89 -15.54 -18.63
N ASN A 46 -10.85 -14.76 -18.95
CA ASN A 46 -9.46 -15.15 -18.75
C ASN A 46 -9.01 -14.68 -17.36
N VAL A 47 -8.88 -15.63 -16.43
CA VAL A 47 -8.52 -15.37 -15.03
C VAL A 47 -7.16 -14.66 -14.91
N ASP A 48 -6.14 -15.09 -15.66
CA ASP A 48 -4.81 -14.47 -15.61
C ASP A 48 -4.83 -13.03 -16.13
N SER A 49 -5.61 -12.79 -17.18
CA SER A 49 -5.83 -11.45 -17.72
C SER A 49 -6.53 -10.56 -16.70
N LEU A 50 -7.61 -11.08 -16.10
CA LEU A 50 -8.41 -10.39 -15.09
C LEU A 50 -7.55 -10.00 -13.88
N ILE A 51 -6.78 -10.93 -13.32
CA ILE A 51 -5.85 -10.67 -12.21
C ILE A 51 -4.84 -9.59 -12.56
N LYS A 52 -4.25 -9.63 -13.76
CA LYS A 52 -3.34 -8.57 -14.21
C LYS A 52 -4.03 -7.22 -14.42
N GLY A 53 -5.31 -7.20 -14.78
CA GLY A 53 -6.10 -5.96 -14.87
C GLY A 53 -6.33 -5.34 -13.49
N TRP A 54 -6.65 -6.16 -12.50
CA TRP A 54 -6.81 -5.74 -11.11
C TRP A 54 -5.50 -5.33 -10.43
N GLU A 55 -4.39 -6.00 -10.75
CA GLU A 55 -3.04 -5.56 -10.37
C GLU A 55 -2.76 -4.14 -10.89
N LEU A 56 -3.13 -3.83 -12.14
CA LEU A 56 -2.96 -2.50 -12.71
C LEU A 56 -3.84 -1.44 -12.03
N PHE A 57 -5.06 -1.77 -11.60
CA PHE A 57 -5.87 -0.84 -10.79
C PHE A 57 -5.14 -0.45 -9.51
N ALA A 58 -4.61 -1.43 -8.77
CA ALA A 58 -3.88 -1.18 -7.53
C ALA A 58 -2.64 -0.30 -7.76
N ILE A 59 -1.86 -0.59 -8.81
CA ILE A 59 -0.67 0.20 -9.19
C ILE A 59 -1.08 1.64 -9.53
N PHE A 60 -2.07 1.85 -10.39
CA PHE A 60 -2.44 3.19 -10.85
C PHE A 60 -3.02 4.06 -9.73
N LEU A 61 -3.81 3.49 -8.82
CA LEU A 61 -4.34 4.20 -7.65
C LEU A 61 -3.25 4.60 -6.65
N GLU A 62 -2.08 3.95 -6.66
CA GLU A 62 -0.94 4.42 -5.88
C GLU A 62 -0.34 5.69 -6.48
N MET A 63 -0.27 5.75 -7.81
CA MET A 63 0.38 6.82 -8.55
C MET A 63 -0.50 8.07 -8.69
N PHE A 64 -1.78 7.92 -9.07
CA PHE A 64 -2.64 9.07 -9.30
C PHE A 64 -4.11 8.77 -8.96
N PRO A 65 -4.86 9.76 -8.43
CA PRO A 65 -6.30 9.62 -8.26
C PRO A 65 -7.03 9.75 -9.60
N PRO A 66 -8.23 9.13 -9.74
CA PRO A 66 -9.18 9.54 -10.78
C PRO A 66 -9.67 10.97 -10.54
N SER A 67 -10.39 11.55 -11.51
CA SER A 67 -11.07 12.82 -11.30
C SER A 67 -12.18 12.69 -10.26
N THR A 68 -12.55 13.80 -9.62
CA THR A 68 -13.65 13.85 -8.65
C THR A 68 -14.98 13.42 -9.26
N LYS A 69 -15.21 13.70 -10.56
CA LYS A 69 -16.41 13.29 -11.29
C LYS A 69 -16.45 11.78 -11.54
N PHE A 70 -15.28 11.17 -11.74
CA PHE A 70 -15.18 9.74 -12.04
C PHE A 70 -15.07 8.86 -10.78
N HIS A 71 -14.69 9.45 -9.64
CA HIS A 71 -14.49 8.76 -8.37
C HIS A 71 -15.66 7.85 -7.98
N SER A 72 -16.90 8.37 -7.94
CA SER A 72 -18.07 7.60 -7.53
C SER A 72 -18.40 6.42 -8.45
N TYR A 73 -18.16 6.58 -9.76
CA TYR A 73 -18.34 5.46 -10.70
C TYR A 73 -17.31 4.36 -10.43
N LEU A 74 -16.04 4.76 -10.23
CA LEU A 74 -14.96 3.80 -9.99
C LEU A 74 -15.12 3.08 -8.64
N ASP A 75 -15.56 3.80 -7.60
CA ASP A 75 -15.89 3.21 -6.29
C ASP A 75 -17.01 2.16 -6.44
N GLY A 76 -18.12 2.53 -7.08
CA GLY A 76 -19.21 1.58 -7.36
C GLY A 76 -18.75 0.36 -8.15
N TYR A 77 -17.90 0.55 -9.17
CA TYR A 77 -17.32 -0.55 -9.94
C TYR A 77 -16.44 -1.47 -9.08
N PHE A 78 -15.62 -0.93 -8.19
CA PHE A 78 -14.80 -1.78 -7.31
C PHE A 78 -15.66 -2.53 -6.29
N GLN A 79 -16.65 -1.87 -5.70
CA GLN A 79 -17.56 -2.47 -4.72
C GLN A 79 -18.31 -3.68 -5.28
N THR A 80 -18.72 -3.67 -6.56
CA THR A 80 -19.40 -4.82 -7.17
C THR A 80 -18.51 -6.05 -7.31
N ASN A 81 -17.19 -5.90 -7.19
CA ASN A 81 -16.21 -6.98 -7.39
C ASN A 81 -15.58 -7.47 -6.07
N THR A 82 -15.93 -6.90 -4.91
CA THR A 82 -15.38 -7.33 -3.60
C THR A 82 -15.88 -8.70 -3.16
N GLY A 83 -16.94 -9.23 -3.78
CA GLY A 83 -17.45 -10.58 -3.55
C GLY A 83 -16.95 -11.63 -4.55
N GLU A 84 -16.17 -11.25 -5.57
CA GLU A 84 -15.73 -12.18 -6.61
C GLU A 84 -14.57 -13.08 -6.14
N THR A 85 -14.84 -14.36 -6.00
CA THR A 85 -13.82 -15.36 -5.61
C THR A 85 -12.98 -15.85 -6.79
N ILE A 86 -13.10 -15.22 -7.97
CA ILE A 86 -12.31 -15.57 -9.16
C ILE A 86 -10.86 -15.17 -8.89
N GLY A 87 -9.92 -16.09 -9.07
CA GLY A 87 -8.53 -15.83 -8.74
C GLY A 87 -7.59 -16.93 -9.16
N ASN A 88 -6.31 -16.75 -8.83
CA ASN A 88 -5.31 -17.79 -8.93
C ASN A 88 -4.89 -18.24 -7.52
N ASN A 89 -3.92 -19.14 -7.43
CA ASN A 89 -3.44 -19.68 -6.15
C ASN A 89 -2.80 -18.63 -5.21
N LYS A 90 -2.52 -17.41 -5.69
CA LYS A 90 -1.88 -16.36 -4.90
C LYS A 90 -2.88 -15.33 -4.38
N ILE A 91 -3.85 -14.93 -5.20
CA ILE A 91 -4.76 -13.84 -4.89
C ILE A 91 -6.01 -13.89 -5.77
N SER A 92 -7.13 -13.39 -5.22
CA SER A 92 -8.41 -13.24 -5.88
C SER A 92 -8.69 -11.82 -6.36
N VAL A 93 -9.66 -11.69 -7.27
CA VAL A 93 -10.22 -10.41 -7.70
C VAL A 93 -10.81 -9.65 -6.52
N ALA A 94 -11.54 -10.33 -5.62
CA ALA A 94 -12.08 -9.71 -4.41
C ALA A 94 -10.99 -9.03 -3.57
N GLU A 95 -9.84 -9.67 -3.37
CA GLU A 95 -8.74 -9.09 -2.58
C GLU A 95 -8.18 -7.80 -3.22
N TYR A 96 -7.97 -7.80 -4.54
CA TYR A 96 -7.61 -6.59 -5.26
C TYR A 96 -8.70 -5.52 -5.22
N ALA A 97 -9.96 -5.91 -5.40
CA ALA A 97 -11.09 -4.98 -5.40
C ALA A 97 -11.24 -4.30 -4.04
N VAL A 98 -11.15 -5.06 -2.95
CA VAL A 98 -11.12 -4.54 -1.58
C VAL A 98 -9.96 -3.56 -1.41
N TYR A 99 -8.74 -3.92 -1.85
CA TYR A 99 -7.59 -3.02 -1.83
C TYR A 99 -7.85 -1.71 -2.62
N CYS A 100 -8.47 -1.81 -3.79
CA CYS A 100 -8.75 -0.66 -4.66
C CYS A 100 -9.84 0.26 -4.09
N VAL A 101 -10.97 -0.28 -3.59
CA VAL A 101 -12.01 0.50 -2.87
C VAL A 101 -11.37 1.31 -1.75
N ARG A 102 -10.62 0.59 -0.91
CA ARG A 102 -9.88 1.14 0.19
C ARG A 102 -9.02 2.31 -0.28
N ARG A 103 -8.09 2.04 -1.21
CA ARG A 103 -7.15 3.05 -1.71
C ARG A 103 -7.86 4.28 -2.28
N LEU A 104 -8.95 4.07 -3.02
CA LEU A 104 -9.73 5.13 -3.65
C LEU A 104 -10.39 6.07 -2.61
N GLN A 105 -10.83 5.54 -1.46
CA GLN A 105 -11.41 6.34 -0.37
C GLN A 105 -10.38 7.22 0.35
N ARG A 106 -9.13 6.77 0.48
CA ARG A 106 -8.04 7.54 1.12
C ARG A 106 -7.34 8.51 0.17
N SER A 107 -7.51 8.35 -1.13
CA SER A 107 -6.84 9.18 -2.13
C SER A 107 -7.42 10.59 -2.12
N LYS A 108 -6.71 11.53 -1.46
CA LYS A 108 -6.98 12.97 -1.64
C LYS A 108 -6.69 13.32 -3.10
N ALA A 109 -7.35 14.34 -3.64
CA ALA A 109 -7.23 14.77 -5.05
C ALA A 109 -5.79 15.10 -5.55
N SER A 110 -4.78 15.02 -4.67
CA SER A 110 -3.37 15.26 -4.99
C SER A 110 -2.53 13.99 -4.80
N PRO A 111 -1.60 13.68 -5.73
CA PRO A 111 -0.65 12.59 -5.55
C PRO A 111 0.19 12.76 -4.29
N LYS A 112 0.49 11.64 -3.59
CA LYS A 112 1.30 11.64 -2.35
C LYS A 112 2.77 12.00 -2.59
N LYS A 113 3.24 11.82 -3.81
CA LYS A 113 4.62 12.05 -4.26
C LYS A 113 4.65 13.45 -4.90
N GLY A 114 5.72 14.23 -4.65
CA GLY A 114 5.88 15.60 -5.15
C GLY A 114 5.94 15.67 -6.69
N ASN A 115 6.98 16.27 -7.27
CA ASN A 115 7.10 16.36 -8.74
C ASN A 115 7.90 15.20 -9.39
N ASN A 116 8.29 14.18 -8.62
CA ASN A 116 9.12 13.08 -9.13
C ASN A 116 8.29 12.04 -9.88
N ASP A 117 8.73 11.65 -11.07
CA ASP A 117 8.08 10.61 -11.86
C ASP A 117 8.06 9.25 -11.13
N PRO A 118 7.07 8.38 -11.42
CA PRO A 118 7.06 6.99 -10.97
C PRO A 118 8.33 6.24 -11.37
N SER A 119 8.77 5.32 -10.51
CA SER A 119 9.93 4.46 -10.73
C SER A 119 9.51 2.99 -10.81
N LEU A 120 10.37 2.16 -11.44
CA LEU A 120 10.12 0.72 -11.53
C LEU A 120 10.03 0.05 -10.15
N GLN A 121 10.81 0.52 -9.19
CA GLN A 121 10.82 -0.01 -7.83
C GLN A 121 9.48 0.23 -7.12
N GLU A 122 8.83 1.37 -7.35
CA GLU A 122 7.50 1.63 -6.77
C GLU A 122 6.43 0.75 -7.41
N VAL A 123 6.48 0.52 -8.73
CA VAL A 123 5.56 -0.40 -9.40
C VAL A 123 5.68 -1.81 -8.82
N ILE A 124 6.92 -2.30 -8.67
CA ILE A 124 7.19 -3.61 -8.07
C ILE A 124 6.73 -3.65 -6.61
N HIS A 125 7.00 -2.59 -5.85
CA HIS A 125 6.59 -2.50 -4.44
C HIS A 125 5.08 -2.62 -4.29
N VAL A 126 4.29 -1.82 -5.01
CA VAL A 126 2.82 -1.84 -4.91
C VAL A 126 2.25 -3.19 -5.29
N LYS A 127 2.77 -3.78 -6.38
CA LYS A 127 2.40 -5.12 -6.83
C LYS A 127 2.61 -6.16 -5.74
N ASN A 128 3.72 -6.08 -5.02
CA ASN A 128 4.00 -6.98 -3.92
C ASN A 128 3.14 -6.66 -2.69
N THR A 129 2.88 -5.39 -2.36
CA THR A 129 2.11 -5.01 -1.15
C THR A 129 0.70 -5.60 -1.10
N VAL A 130 0.03 -5.76 -2.24
CA VAL A 130 -1.32 -6.34 -2.26
C VAL A 130 -1.28 -7.84 -1.92
N ILE A 131 -0.17 -8.51 -2.21
CA ILE A 131 0.04 -9.95 -2.00
C ILE A 131 0.71 -10.21 -0.63
N GLU A 132 1.71 -9.39 -0.30
CA GLU A 132 2.51 -9.45 0.90
C GLU A 132 1.89 -8.50 1.93
N LYS A 133 1.03 -9.05 2.80
CA LYS A 133 0.40 -8.31 3.89
C LYS A 133 1.47 -7.66 4.79
N SER A 134 1.72 -6.37 4.57
CA SER A 134 2.68 -5.52 5.31
C SER A 134 2.13 -5.19 6.71
N GLN A 135 3.03 -4.93 7.66
CA GLN A 135 2.67 -4.37 8.96
C GLN A 135 2.31 -2.89 8.87
N PHE A 136 2.70 -2.20 7.80
CA PHE A 136 2.39 -0.79 7.52
C PHE A 136 1.31 -0.69 6.45
N GLY A 137 0.47 0.35 6.51
CA GLY A 137 -0.59 0.54 5.52
C GLY A 137 -1.81 -0.39 5.67
N SER A 138 -1.71 -1.44 6.49
CA SER A 138 -2.77 -2.45 6.72
C SER A 138 -3.71 -2.08 7.87
N THR A 139 -4.87 -2.75 7.95
CA THR A 139 -5.75 -2.67 9.13
C THR A 139 -5.10 -3.35 10.34
N VAL A 140 -5.48 -2.94 11.55
CA VAL A 140 -5.06 -3.66 12.77
C VAL A 140 -5.48 -5.13 12.69
N THR A 141 -6.67 -5.41 12.15
CA THR A 141 -7.18 -6.78 11.96
C THR A 141 -6.25 -7.62 11.07
N GLU A 142 -5.80 -7.10 9.93
CA GLU A 142 -4.87 -7.79 9.03
C GLU A 142 -3.49 -7.97 9.66
N VAL A 143 -2.97 -6.92 10.32
CA VAL A 143 -1.70 -7.02 11.06
C VAL A 143 -1.78 -8.15 12.09
N MET A 144 -2.89 -8.22 12.83
CA MET A 144 -3.14 -9.26 13.83
C MET A 144 -3.33 -10.65 13.20
N GLU A 145 -3.97 -10.74 12.03
CA GLU A 145 -4.14 -11.99 11.30
C GLU A 145 -2.79 -12.57 10.86
N VAL A 146 -1.92 -11.74 10.28
CA VAL A 146 -0.56 -12.17 9.89
C VAL A 146 0.28 -12.47 11.11
N GLN A 147 0.16 -11.66 12.17
CA GLN A 147 0.86 -11.86 13.44
C GLN A 147 0.62 -13.23 14.03
N LYS A 148 -0.60 -13.78 13.95
CA LYS A 148 -0.92 -15.10 14.53
C LYS A 148 0.03 -16.21 14.06
N LYS A 149 0.61 -16.10 12.86
CA LYS A 149 1.59 -17.07 12.33
C LYS A 149 2.93 -17.06 13.09
N ARG A 150 3.32 -15.93 13.68
CA ARG A 150 4.63 -15.73 14.34
C ARG A 150 4.54 -15.49 15.84
N TYR A 151 3.51 -14.77 16.29
CA TYR A 151 3.28 -14.38 17.67
C TYR A 151 1.81 -14.64 18.07
N PRO A 152 1.37 -15.91 18.10
CA PRO A 152 -0.04 -16.28 18.35
C PRO A 152 -0.55 -15.79 19.72
N GLU A 153 0.31 -15.74 20.73
CA GLU A 153 -0.05 -15.35 22.10
C GLU A 153 -0.23 -13.83 22.29
N ARG A 154 0.23 -13.01 21.35
CA ARG A 154 0.16 -11.55 21.49
C ARG A 154 -1.25 -11.06 21.20
N LYS A 155 -1.84 -10.38 22.18
CA LYS A 155 -3.18 -9.79 22.11
C LYS A 155 -3.24 -8.41 21.44
N ILE A 156 -2.10 -7.78 21.22
CA ILE A 156 -1.95 -6.49 20.54
C ILE A 156 -0.89 -6.59 19.44
N PRO A 157 -0.87 -5.64 18.47
CA PRO A 157 0.11 -5.66 17.40
C PRO A 157 1.56 -5.71 17.92
N TRP A 158 2.36 -6.59 17.33
CA TRP A 158 3.75 -6.84 17.70
C TRP A 158 4.61 -5.61 17.43
N ILE A 159 4.41 -4.95 16.29
CA ILE A 159 5.08 -3.69 15.95
C ILE A 159 4.81 -2.60 16.98
N LEU A 160 3.56 -2.45 17.42
CA LEU A 160 3.16 -1.47 18.43
C LEU A 160 3.91 -1.71 19.75
N SER A 161 3.76 -2.93 20.28
CA SER A 161 4.37 -3.30 21.55
C SER A 161 5.89 -3.20 21.51
N THR A 162 6.52 -3.65 20.43
CA THR A 162 7.99 -3.61 20.27
C THR A 162 8.51 -2.17 20.18
N LEU A 163 7.89 -1.31 19.37
CA LEU A 163 8.29 0.10 19.27
C LEU A 163 8.04 0.85 20.57
N ALA A 164 6.91 0.60 21.25
CA ALA A 164 6.59 1.22 22.54
C ALA A 164 7.63 0.84 23.61
N GLU A 165 8.00 -0.43 23.72
CA GLU A 165 9.05 -0.90 24.64
C GLU A 165 10.41 -0.23 24.35
N ILE A 166 10.79 -0.08 23.08
CA ILE A 166 12.04 0.58 22.69
C ILE A 166 12.02 2.07 23.06
N VAL A 167 10.92 2.77 22.74
CA VAL A 167 10.73 4.18 23.07
C VAL A 167 10.77 4.39 24.59
N LEU A 168 10.12 3.52 25.37
CA LEU A 168 10.20 3.55 26.83
C LEU A 168 11.62 3.28 27.34
N ARG A 169 12.38 2.39 26.72
CA ARG A 169 13.75 2.09 27.18
C ARG A 169 14.73 3.23 26.89
N MET A 170 14.60 3.89 25.75
CA MET A 170 15.58 4.89 25.27
C MET A 170 15.17 6.34 25.54
N GLY A 171 13.90 6.57 25.85
CA GLY A 171 13.27 7.88 25.71
C GLY A 171 12.85 8.58 26.99
N LEU A 172 12.90 7.91 28.15
CA LEU A 172 12.33 8.43 29.40
C LEU A 172 12.98 9.73 29.88
N THR A 173 14.24 9.93 29.54
CA THR A 173 15.00 11.13 29.92
C THR A 173 15.15 12.13 28.77
N THR A 174 14.52 11.86 27.62
CA THR A 174 14.68 12.70 26.42
C THR A 174 13.53 13.69 26.30
N GLU A 175 13.86 14.98 26.36
CA GLU A 175 12.89 16.03 26.10
C GLU A 175 12.46 16.02 24.62
N GLY A 176 11.15 16.18 24.36
CA GLY A 176 10.65 16.33 23.00
C GLY A 176 10.74 15.05 22.15
N ILE A 177 10.72 13.86 22.75
CA ILE A 177 10.84 12.58 22.04
C ILE A 177 9.91 12.42 20.83
N PHE A 178 8.65 12.86 20.94
CA PHE A 178 7.70 12.86 19.83
C PHE A 178 7.64 14.19 19.06
N ARG A 179 8.32 15.23 19.53
CA ARG A 179 8.38 16.55 18.89
C ARG A 179 9.51 16.62 17.86
N VAL A 180 10.69 16.12 18.21
CA VAL A 180 11.86 16.08 17.33
C VAL A 180 11.76 14.88 16.38
N PRO A 181 11.90 15.06 15.06
CA PRO A 181 11.91 13.94 14.12
C PRO A 181 13.23 13.18 14.18
N GLY A 182 13.16 11.86 14.04
CA GLY A 182 14.34 11.03 13.80
C GLY A 182 14.84 11.17 12.36
N ASP A 183 16.07 10.74 12.12
CA ASP A 183 16.66 10.72 10.78
C ASP A 183 15.80 9.90 9.81
N SER A 184 15.52 10.45 8.62
CA SER A 184 14.54 9.86 7.69
C SER A 184 15.03 8.55 7.09
N ASP A 185 16.32 8.44 6.81
CA ASP A 185 16.91 7.23 6.25
C ASP A 185 16.96 6.12 7.31
N ALA A 186 17.32 6.45 8.55
CA ALA A 186 17.28 5.52 9.67
C ALA A 186 15.85 5.04 9.99
N VAL A 187 14.85 5.93 9.95
CA VAL A 187 13.44 5.56 10.13
C VAL A 187 12.98 4.61 9.03
N ASN A 188 13.35 4.87 7.77
CA ASN A 188 13.00 4.00 6.65
C ASN A 188 13.71 2.63 6.73
N ALA A 189 14.99 2.62 7.12
CA ALA A 189 15.74 1.38 7.34
C ALA A 189 15.09 0.51 8.43
N LEU A 190 14.72 1.13 9.56
CA LEU A 190 14.02 0.43 10.64
C LEU A 190 12.63 -0.06 10.20
N LYS A 191 11.89 0.74 9.42
CA LYS A 191 10.60 0.34 8.83
C LYS A 191 10.75 -0.94 8.00
N VAL A 192 11.64 -0.94 7.01
CA VAL A 192 11.87 -2.09 6.12
C VAL A 192 12.25 -3.34 6.91
N HIS A 193 13.13 -3.19 7.91
CA HIS A 193 13.55 -4.31 8.76
C HIS A 193 12.40 -4.90 9.57
N MET A 194 11.61 -4.04 10.21
CA MET A 194 10.49 -4.48 11.05
C MET A 194 9.34 -5.06 10.22
N ASP A 195 9.12 -4.58 9.00
CA ASP A 195 8.08 -5.09 8.11
C ASP A 195 8.28 -6.58 7.78
N GLN A 196 9.55 -7.02 7.76
CA GLN A 196 9.94 -8.43 7.60
C GLN A 196 9.80 -9.26 8.89
N TRP A 197 9.17 -8.72 9.94
CA TRP A 197 9.01 -9.35 11.26
C TRP A 197 10.32 -9.59 12.01
N ASN A 198 11.38 -8.83 11.69
CA ASN A 198 12.66 -8.91 12.38
C ASN A 198 12.70 -7.95 13.58
N LYS A 199 13.19 -8.43 14.72
CA LYS A 199 13.40 -7.57 15.89
C LYS A 199 14.42 -6.47 15.59
N PRO A 200 14.19 -5.22 16.02
CA PRO A 200 15.17 -4.15 15.90
C PRO A 200 16.50 -4.49 16.59
N THR A 201 17.61 -4.19 15.92
CA THR A 201 18.97 -4.33 16.47
C THR A 201 19.51 -2.96 16.91
N SER A 202 20.54 -2.96 17.75
CA SER A 202 21.18 -1.70 18.21
C SER A 202 21.69 -0.85 17.05
N ALA A 203 22.18 -1.47 15.98
CA ALA A 203 22.67 -0.76 14.78
C ALA A 203 21.57 0.05 14.05
N LEU A 204 20.30 -0.34 14.18
CA LEU A 204 19.16 0.36 13.58
C LEU A 204 18.54 1.41 14.53
N LEU A 205 19.10 1.59 15.72
CA LEU A 205 18.56 2.45 16.78
C LEU A 205 19.63 3.47 17.23
N PRO A 206 20.03 4.41 16.35
CA PRO A 206 21.07 5.39 16.68
C PRO A 206 20.66 6.34 17.80
N ASP A 207 19.35 6.64 17.91
CA ASP A 207 18.78 7.51 18.94
C ASP A 207 17.32 7.13 19.24
N CYS A 208 16.71 7.78 20.24
CA CYS A 208 15.32 7.51 20.64
C CYS A 208 14.26 8.14 19.72
N HIS A 209 14.63 9.10 18.89
CA HIS A 209 13.73 9.79 17.96
C HIS A 209 13.41 8.92 16.74
N VAL A 210 14.31 8.04 16.30
CA VAL A 210 14.06 7.06 15.22
C VAL A 210 12.88 6.12 15.54
N PRO A 211 12.89 5.31 16.63
CA PRO A 211 11.76 4.45 16.96
C PRO A 211 10.49 5.24 17.32
N ALA A 212 10.61 6.43 17.93
CA ALA A 212 9.47 7.29 18.21
C ALA A 212 8.82 7.83 16.92
N SER A 213 9.63 8.19 15.93
CA SER A 213 9.15 8.64 14.61
C SER A 213 8.52 7.50 13.83
N LEU A 214 9.10 6.30 13.89
CA LEU A 214 8.51 5.12 13.26
C LEU A 214 7.18 4.72 13.91
N LEU A 215 7.06 4.81 15.24
CA LEU A 215 5.80 4.53 15.94
C LEU A 215 4.68 5.50 15.49
N LYS A 216 4.99 6.80 15.41
CA LYS A 216 4.05 7.79 14.85
C LYS A 216 3.71 7.49 13.39
N LEU A 217 4.70 7.13 12.59
CA LEU A 217 4.50 6.77 11.18
C LEU A 217 3.55 5.57 11.05
N TRP A 218 3.75 4.53 11.86
CA TRP A 218 2.90 3.34 11.84
C TRP A 218 1.43 3.69 12.13
N PHE A 219 1.16 4.44 13.20
CA PHE A 219 -0.20 4.91 13.50
C PHE A 219 -0.81 5.76 12.38
N ARG A 220 -0.01 6.64 11.77
CA ARG A 220 -0.45 7.48 10.65
C ARG A 220 -0.75 6.66 9.39
N GLU A 221 -0.01 5.58 9.17
CA GLU A 221 -0.15 4.73 8.00
C GLU A 221 -1.21 3.64 8.15
N LEU A 222 -1.64 3.31 9.38
CA LEU A 222 -2.74 2.38 9.63
C LEU A 222 -3.91 2.64 8.68
N TRP A 223 -4.50 1.55 8.17
CA TRP A 223 -5.61 1.63 7.23
C TRP A 223 -6.79 2.41 7.81
N GLU A 224 -7.21 2.01 9.00
CA GLU A 224 -8.21 2.67 9.82
C GLU A 224 -7.50 3.39 10.97
N PRO A 225 -7.75 4.69 11.20
CA PRO A 225 -7.22 5.37 12.36
C PRO A 225 -7.79 4.70 13.62
N LEU A 226 -6.94 4.48 14.62
CA LEU A 226 -7.36 3.91 15.90
C LEU A 226 -8.38 4.79 16.63
N ILE A 227 -8.37 6.10 16.34
CA ILE A 227 -9.32 7.07 16.89
C ILE A 227 -10.24 7.51 15.72
N PRO A 228 -11.53 7.12 15.74
CA PRO A 228 -12.48 7.53 14.71
C PRO A 228 -12.69 9.05 14.68
N GLU A 229 -12.96 9.62 13.50
CA GLU A 229 -13.22 11.07 13.35
C GLU A 229 -14.62 11.49 13.86
N ARG A 230 -15.49 10.56 14.20
CA ARG A 230 -16.86 10.82 14.67
C ARG A 230 -17.14 9.97 15.91
N PHE A 231 -17.54 10.65 16.99
CA PHE A 231 -18.17 10.08 18.17
C PHE A 231 -19.67 10.37 18.12
#